data_AF-T2GC71-F1
#
_entry.id   AF-T2GC71-F1
#
_cell.length_a   1.000
_cell.length_b   1.000
_cell.length_c   1.000
_cell.angle_alpha   90.00
_cell.angle_beta   90.00
_cell.angle_gamma   90.00
#
_symmetry.space_group_name_H-M   'P 1'
#
loop_
_entity.id
_entity.type
_entity.pdbx_description
1 polymer ?
#
loop_
_entity_poly.entity_id
_entity_poly.type
_entity_poly.pdbx_seq_one_letter_code
_entity_poly.pdbx_strand_id
1 'polypeptide(L)' 'MNLPAICRNRKNGKRYRAFNLVINCTNAQDGQQMVLYQACSDPAAGPFVRELQEFLAKFDILQEADSEEETDAGGARQ' A
#
# COMPACT_ATOMS: atom_id res chain seq x y z
N MET A 1 5.33 -0.59 -7.06
CA MET A 1 4.74 0.22 -5.97
C MET A 1 5.33 -0.30 -4.69
N ASN A 2 6.12 0.52 -4.01
CA ASN A 2 6.62 0.19 -2.68
C ASN A 2 5.51 0.49 -1.66
N LEU A 3 5.19 -0.50 -0.83
CA LEU A 3 4.24 -0.39 0.28
C LEU A 3 5.02 -0.66 1.58
N PRO A 4 4.64 -0.04 2.71
CA PRO A 4 3.38 0.68 2.98
C PRO A 4 3.36 2.17 2.59
N ALA A 5 2.19 2.64 2.13
CA ALA A 5 1.97 4.05 1.74
C ALA A 5 0.69 4.64 2.34
N ILE A 6 0.71 5.94 2.67
CA ILE A 6 -0.51 6.67 3.04
C ILE A 6 -1.20 7.16 1.76
N CYS A 7 -2.51 6.96 1.68
CA CYS A 7 -3.32 7.38 0.54
C CYS A 7 -4.59 8.10 0.99
N ARG A 8 -5.15 8.91 0.09
CA ARG A 8 -6.39 9.66 0.31
C ARG A 8 -7.41 9.29 -0.75
N ASN A 9 -8.60 8.89 -0.32
CA ASN A 9 -9.69 8.60 -1.25
C ASN A 9 -10.23 9.90 -1.86
N ARG A 10 -10.29 9.97 -3.20
CA ARG A 10 -10.72 11.16 -3.94
C ARG A 10 -12.20 11.54 -3.72
N LYS A 11 -13.06 10.55 -3.41
CA LYS A 11 -14.51 10.78 -3.22
C LYS A 11 -14.83 11.42 -1.87
N ASN A 12 -14.23 10.92 -0.79
CA ASN A 12 -14.62 11.32 0.57
C ASN A 12 -13.51 12.03 1.37
N GLY A 13 -12.30 12.17 0.80
CA GLY A 13 -11.17 12.82 1.44
C GLY A 13 -10.54 12.05 2.61
N LYS A 14 -11.04 10.86 2.95
CA LYS A 14 -10.53 10.06 4.09
C LYS A 14 -9.17 9.46 3.76
N ARG A 15 -8.35 9.29 4.80
CA ARG A 15 -7.01 8.70 4.72
C ARG A 15 -7.03 7.22 5.02
N TYR A 16 -6.19 6.50 4.28
CA TYR A 16 -6.03 5.07 4.38
C TYR A 16 -4.54 4.70 4.33
N ARG A 17 -4.17 3.61 4.98
CA ARG A 17 -2.84 3.00 4.88
C ARG A 17 -2.93 1.78 3.98
N ALA A 18 -2.19 1.78 2.88
CA ALA A 18 -2.03 0.60 2.02
C ALA A 18 -0.85 -0.23 2.56
N PHE A 19 -1.05 -1.54 2.71
CA PHE A 19 -0.09 -2.44 3.36
C PHE A 19 0.68 -3.29 2.36
N ASN A 20 -0.04 -3.96 1.45
CA ASN A 20 0.52 -4.95 0.55
C ASN A 20 -0.26 -5.03 -0.76
N LEU A 21 0.43 -5.51 -1.79
CA LEU A 21 -0.21 -6.08 -2.97
C LEU A 21 -0.49 -7.55 -2.70
N VAL A 22 -1.70 -7.99 -3.01
CA VAL A 22 -2.15 -9.37 -2.84
C VAL A 22 -2.76 -9.87 -4.15
N ILE A 23 -2.83 -11.18 -4.33
CA ILE A 23 -3.42 -11.81 -5.51
C ILE A 23 -4.80 -12.35 -5.16
N ASN A 24 -5.79 -12.05 -5.99
CA ASN A 24 -7.10 -12.66 -5.92
C ASN A 24 -6.99 -14.14 -6.29
N CYS A 25 -7.42 -15.04 -5.40
CA CYS A 25 -7.37 -16.49 -5.58
C CYS A 25 -8.72 -17.11 -5.96
N THR A 26 -9.73 -16.29 -6.31
CA THR A 26 -11.01 -16.81 -6.79
C THR A 26 -10.88 -17.28 -8.23
N ASN A 27 -11.41 -18.46 -8.57
CA ASN A 27 -11.30 -19.03 -9.92
C ASN A 27 -11.68 -18.06 -11.06
N ALA A 28 -12.64 -17.16 -10.83
CA ALA A 28 -13.13 -16.22 -11.83
C ALA A 28 -12.20 -15.01 -12.06
N GLN A 29 -11.33 -14.69 -11.10
CA GLN A 29 -10.47 -13.51 -11.10
C GLN A 29 -9.04 -13.87 -10.67
N ASP A 30 -8.66 -15.12 -10.89
CA ASP A 30 -7.36 -15.63 -10.47
C ASP A 30 -6.23 -14.85 -11.15
N GLY A 31 -5.19 -14.55 -10.38
CA GLY A 31 -4.07 -13.71 -10.82
C GLY A 31 -4.34 -12.20 -10.82
N GLN A 32 -5.55 -11.73 -10.49
CA GLN A 32 -5.84 -10.29 -10.40
C GLN A 32 -5.08 -9.66 -9.23
N GLN A 33 -4.34 -8.58 -9.50
CA GLN A 33 -3.63 -7.81 -8.48
C GLN A 33 -4.58 -6.92 -7.69
N MET A 34 -4.47 -7.01 -6.37
CA MET A 34 -5.31 -6.29 -5.41
C MET A 34 -4.43 -5.53 -4.40
N VAL A 35 -4.97 -4.46 -3.83
CA VAL A 35 -4.37 -3.68 -2.76
C VAL A 35 -5.11 -3.98 -1.46
N LEU A 36 -4.37 -4.37 -0.42
CA LEU A 36 -4.87 -4.46 0.96
C LEU A 36 -4.62 -3.14 1.68
N TYR A 37 -5.68 -2.50 2.19
CA TYR A 37 -5.59 -1.17 2.82
C TYR A 37 -6.61 -0.99 3.94
N GLN A 38 -6.39 -0.06 4.86
CA GLN A 38 -7.28 0.19 5.99
C GLN A 38 -7.47 1.69 6.26
N ALA A 39 -8.64 2.07 6.77
CA ALA A 39 -8.92 3.44 7.19
C ALA A 39 -8.03 3.84 8.37
N CYS A 40 -7.36 4.99 8.29
CA CYS A 40 -6.53 5.47 9.40
C CYS A 40 -7.36 5.89 10.62
N SER A 41 -8.62 6.31 10.41
CA SER A 41 -9.51 6.79 11.46
C SER A 41 -10.16 5.68 12.28
N ASP A 42 -10.22 4.46 11.75
CA ASP A 42 -10.88 3.32 12.40
C ASP A 42 -10.13 2.01 12.07
N PRO A 43 -9.05 1.71 12.80
CA PRO A 43 -8.31 0.47 12.64
C PRO A 43 -9.08 -0.78 13.11
N ALA A 44 -10.19 -0.63 13.85
CA ALA A 44 -10.98 -1.75 14.35
C ALA A 44 -11.91 -2.33 13.28
N ALA A 45 -12.28 -1.52 12.26
CA ALA A 45 -13.13 -1.93 11.15
C ALA A 45 -12.52 -2.99 10.21
N GLY A 46 -11.27 -3.41 10.45
CA GLY A 46 -10.55 -4.36 9.60
C GLY A 46 -10.07 -3.77 8.27
N PRO A 47 -9.33 -4.55 7.47
CA PRO A 47 -8.81 -4.09 6.19
C PRO A 47 -9.82 -4.30 5.05
N PHE A 48 -9.66 -3.50 4.00
CA PHE A 48 -10.35 -3.59 2.73
C PHE A 48 -9.40 -4.12 1.66
N VAL A 49 -9.98 -4.76 0.64
CA VAL A 49 -9.29 -5.15 -0.59
C VAL A 49 -9.93 -4.48 -1.80
N ARG A 50 -9.11 -4.08 -2.77
CA ARG A 50 -9.58 -3.48 -4.04
C ARG A 50 -8.62 -3.83 -5.16
N GLU A 51 -9.12 -3.98 -6.37
CA GLU A 51 -8.28 -4.16 -7.57
C GLU A 51 -7.32 -2.97 -7.73
N LEU A 52 -6.08 -3.25 -8.15
CA LEU A 52 -4.99 -2.27 -8.17
C LEU A 52 -5.29 -1.05 -9.06
N GLN A 53 -5.79 -1.23 -10.28
CA GLN A 53 -6.11 -0.12 -11.18
C GLN A 53 -7.28 0.72 -10.65
N GLU A 54 -8.32 0.08 -10.11
CA GLU A 54 -9.44 0.76 -9.49
C GLU A 54 -8.99 1.55 -8.25
N PHE A 55 -8.06 1.00 -7.48
CA PHE A 55 -7.45 1.71 -6.36
C PHE A 55 -6.68 2.95 -6.83
N LEU A 56 -5.80 2.83 -7.82
CA LEU A 56 -5.04 3.96 -8.39
C LEU A 56 -5.93 5.03 -9.01
N ALA A 57 -7.08 4.66 -9.58
CA ALA A 57 -8.05 5.59 -10.12
C ALA A 57 -8.81 6.38 -9.02
N LYS A 58 -8.95 5.82 -7.82
CA LYS A 58 -9.77 6.37 -6.74
C LYS A 58 -8.98 7.04 -5.62
N PHE A 59 -7.67 6.86 -5.56
CA PHE A 59 -6.85 7.31 -4.44
C PHE A 59 -5.65 8.15 -4.91
N ASP A 60 -5.30 9.15 -4.12
CA ASP A 60 -4.04 9.89 -4.22
C ASP A 60 -3.03 9.24 -3.26
N ILE A 61 -1.82 8.92 -3.72
CA ILE A 61 -0.73 8.43 -2.87
C ILE A 61 0.02 9.64 -2.30
N LEU A 62 0.14 9.70 -0.97
CA LEU A 62 0.64 10.88 -0.25
C LEU A 62 2.08 10.74 0.25
N GLN A 63 2.56 9.53 0.52
CA GLN A 63 3.95 9.26 0.89
C GLN A 63 4.28 7.78 0.61
N GLU A 64 5.35 7.54 -0.14
CA GLU A 64 6.06 6.26 -0.17
C GLU A 64 7.05 6.30 1.00
N ALA A 65 6.95 5.37 1.95
CA ALA A 65 7.96 5.26 3.00
C ALA A 65 9.19 4.56 2.40
N ASP A 66 10.06 5.33 1.73
CA ASP A 66 11.42 4.89 1.48
C ASP A 66 12.19 4.97 2.79
N SER A 67 12.41 3.82 3.41
CA SER A 67 13.45 3.68 4.43
C SER A 67 14.30 2.47 4.07
N GLU A 68 15.11 2.63 3.03
CA GLU A 68 16.36 1.89 2.87
C GLU A 68 17.42 2.63 3.69
N GLU A 69 17.63 2.24 4.94
CA GLU A 69 18.90 2.53 5.62
C GLU A 69 19.96 1.56 5.06
N GLU A 70 20.63 1.98 4.00
CA GLU A 70 21.88 1.36 3.54
C GLU A 70 23.01 1.90 4.43
N THR A 71 23.28 1.23 5.56
CA THR A 71 24.55 1.48 6.29
C THR A 71 25.68 0.74 5.57
N ASP A 72 26.24 1.37 4.54
CA ASP A 72 27.58 1.05 4.06
C ASP A 72 28.60 1.60 5.08
N ALA A 73 29.17 0.71 5.88
CA ALA A 73 30.42 0.96 6.58
C ALA A 73 31.47 -0.01 6.05
N GLY A 74 31.84 0.20 4.78
CA GLY A 74 33.08 -0.28 4.21
C GLY A 74 34.28 -0.02 5.12
N GLY A 75 35.07 -1.06 5.32
CA GLY A 75 36.28 -0.99 6.12
C GLY A 75 37.36 -0.11 5.50
N ALA A 76 38.17 0.49 6.36
CA ALA A 76 39.54 0.87 6.02
C ALA A 76 40.45 0.38 7.16
N ARG A 77 41.18 -0.69 6.86
CA ARG A 77 42.44 -1.00 7.52
C ARG A 77 43.45 0.06 7.09
N GLN A 78 44.10 0.73 8.03
CA GLN A 78 45.55 0.98 8.08
C GLN A 78 45.91 1.64 9.39
#